data_AF-A0A0G4H4U8-F1
#
_entry.id   AF-A0A0G4H4U8-F1
#
_cell.length_a   1.000
_cell.length_b   1.000
_cell.length_c   1.000
_cell.angle_alpha   90.00
_cell.angle_beta   90.00
_cell.angle_gamma   90.00
#
_symmetry.space_group_name_H-M   'P 1'
#
loop_
_entity.id
_entity.type
_entity.pdbx_description
1 polymer ?
#
loop_
_entity_poly.entity_id
_entity_poly.type
_entity_poly.pdbx_seq_one_letter_code
_entity_poly.pdbx_strand_id
1 'polypeptide(L)'
;MMQRIAVFLQRIRSRRRVSQLEDGDGTSFRLGEPQRSVALWMEGELAARRFSAHAILNELHVPVTAIGDAISQLHTQIRQADEDAQRERQQHGASDPSAASPDDTLLLNVGGHLMSVRRQHVTQGEGVEGTLLAALFGGCWEGRLVKDDSQRVAGKAASVGHLLDEVAKRDKGRHGFWVKLMMTPLDKDAADSSRADGVPTGSLTNSRTEAAAALKAMEAIVKAFAKEKARLERQLRAANTRRDNLDKEIQAVEPFLLPLSGGDAIRSVEVCGQLTSTTQSTVDEMGDIALANRFDLWSSSRAVEVVDPDHIGRMVDYYRRKRLGASPADMAAVLTMASETDQAPFDVNAAMYGIAKTDTPTPQASVAPRTGTLPSSGWGGYLSAAAAGGGNGGGATVRQRQEGSSSSQRQPANRSTVGRRTGTSPSYGYRYEVVQEGTGRVPTDNDTVEIDWIWWNDAFDGQEKKLR
;
A
#
# COMPACT_ATOMS: atom_id res chain seq x y z
N MET A 1 -14.77 -14.07 -37.30
CA MET A 1 -13.96 -14.99 -38.15
C MET A 1 -14.73 -16.26 -38.51
N MET A 2 -15.25 -17.01 -37.54
CA MET A 2 -16.08 -18.21 -37.76
C MET A 2 -17.25 -18.00 -38.75
N GLN A 3 -17.94 -16.86 -38.66
CA GLN A 3 -19.06 -16.54 -39.55
C GLN A 3 -18.64 -16.37 -41.03
N ARG A 4 -17.42 -15.86 -41.28
CA ARG A 4 -16.85 -15.74 -42.64
C ARG A 4 -16.43 -17.10 -43.19
N ILE A 5 -15.93 -17.99 -42.34
CA ILE A 5 -15.59 -19.38 -42.70
C ILE A 5 -16.87 -20.15 -43.05
N ALA A 6 -17.93 -20.01 -42.26
CA ALA A 6 -19.23 -20.65 -42.53
C ALA A 6 -19.82 -20.21 -43.88
N VAL A 7 -19.81 -18.91 -44.17
CA VAL A 7 -20.29 -18.36 -45.46
C VAL A 7 -19.45 -18.86 -46.64
N PHE A 8 -18.13 -18.99 -46.48
CA PHE A 8 -17.24 -19.51 -47.51
C PHE A 8 -17.52 -21.00 -47.81
N LEU A 9 -17.68 -21.83 -46.77
CA LEU A 9 -18.01 -23.24 -46.90
C LEU A 9 -19.37 -23.47 -47.56
N GLN A 10 -20.36 -22.61 -47.27
CA GLN A 10 -21.69 -22.67 -47.88
C GLN A 10 -21.64 -22.37 -49.38
N ARG A 11 -20.78 -21.44 -49.82
CA ARG A 11 -20.60 -21.09 -51.24
C ARG A 11 -19.96 -22.21 -52.07
N ILE A 12 -19.05 -22.98 -51.48
CA ILE A 12 -18.43 -24.15 -52.13
C ILE A 12 -19.47 -25.26 -52.34
N ARG A 13 -20.35 -25.51 -51.36
CA ARG A 13 -21.44 -26.50 -51.47
C ARG A 13 -22.41 -26.18 -52.60
N SER A 14 -22.76 -24.90 -52.80
CA SER A 14 -23.72 -24.49 -53.84
C SER A 14 -23.21 -24.70 -55.28
N ARG A 15 -21.91 -24.59 -55.53
CA ARG A 15 -21.34 -24.74 -56.89
C ARG A 15 -21.29 -26.21 -57.36
N ARG A 16 -21.11 -27.16 -56.45
CA ARG A 16 -21.03 -28.59 -56.79
C ARG A 16 -22.36 -29.17 -57.31
N ARG A 17 -23.48 -28.51 -57.04
CA ARG A 17 -24.81 -28.95 -57.48
C ARG A 17 -25.12 -28.62 -58.95
N VAL A 18 -24.36 -27.73 -59.58
CA VAL A 18 -24.62 -27.25 -60.94
C VAL A 18 -23.94 -28.12 -62.01
N SER A 19 -22.87 -28.85 -61.66
CA SER A 19 -22.03 -29.59 -62.63
C SER A 19 -22.47 -31.04 -62.89
N GLN A 20 -23.64 -31.48 -62.41
CA GLN A 20 -24.10 -32.88 -62.55
C GLN A 20 -25.24 -33.08 -63.57
N LEU A 21 -25.56 -32.08 -64.42
CA LEU A 21 -26.76 -32.12 -65.27
C LEU A 21 -26.54 -32.05 -66.79
N GLU A 22 -25.31 -32.11 -67.29
CA GLU A 22 -25.06 -32.15 -68.74
C GLU A 22 -24.08 -33.28 -69.05
N ASP A 23 -24.60 -34.39 -69.57
CA ASP A 23 -23.91 -35.23 -70.57
C ASP A 23 -24.88 -36.30 -71.08
N GLY A 24 -25.41 -36.04 -72.28
CA GLY A 24 -26.22 -36.97 -73.04
C GLY A 24 -26.14 -36.63 -74.51
N ASP A 25 -25.13 -37.13 -75.21
CA ASP A 25 -25.31 -37.47 -76.62
C ASP A 25 -24.37 -38.61 -77.05
N GLY A 26 -24.94 -39.54 -77.82
CA GLY A 26 -24.38 -40.84 -78.11
C GLY A 26 -23.39 -40.82 -79.28
N THR A 27 -22.26 -41.52 -79.12
CA THR A 27 -21.45 -41.92 -80.28
C THR A 27 -20.84 -43.29 -80.04
N SER A 28 -21.24 -44.24 -80.89
CA SER A 28 -20.85 -45.65 -80.87
C SER A 28 -19.37 -45.83 -81.23
N PHE A 29 -18.54 -46.25 -80.26
CA PHE A 29 -17.13 -46.61 -80.47
C PHE A 29 -16.88 -48.12 -80.32
N ARG A 30 -16.04 -48.64 -81.23
CA ARG A 30 -15.76 -50.07 -81.49
C ARG A 30 -15.08 -50.79 -80.31
N LEU A 31 -15.47 -52.05 -80.15
CA LEU A 31 -14.93 -53.08 -79.27
C LEU A 31 -13.45 -53.40 -79.56
N GLY A 32 -12.57 -53.06 -78.62
CA GLY A 32 -11.19 -53.54 -78.52
C GLY A 32 -10.66 -53.33 -77.10
N GLU A 33 -10.52 -54.43 -76.36
CA GLU A 33 -9.98 -54.58 -74.99
C GLU A 33 -10.60 -53.70 -73.85
N PRO A 34 -11.58 -54.23 -73.07
CA PRO A 34 -12.26 -53.46 -72.02
C PRO A 34 -11.57 -53.49 -70.63
N GLN A 35 -10.54 -54.29 -70.39
CA GLN A 35 -10.08 -54.52 -69.01
C GLN A 35 -9.01 -53.54 -68.49
N ARG A 36 -8.20 -52.90 -69.35
CA ARG A 36 -7.19 -51.92 -68.90
C ARG A 36 -7.76 -50.52 -68.67
N SER A 37 -8.82 -50.13 -69.39
CA SER A 37 -9.41 -48.79 -69.26
C SER A 37 -10.20 -48.62 -67.96
N VAL A 38 -10.84 -49.68 -67.45
CA VAL A 38 -11.64 -49.62 -66.22
C VAL A 38 -10.74 -49.51 -64.99
N ALA A 39 -9.59 -50.20 -64.99
CA ALA A 39 -8.62 -50.13 -63.90
C ALA A 39 -8.02 -48.72 -63.75
N LEU A 40 -7.63 -48.09 -64.86
CA LEU A 40 -7.11 -46.71 -64.85
C LEU A 40 -8.17 -45.68 -64.45
N TRP A 41 -9.45 -45.90 -64.81
CA TRP A 41 -10.55 -45.01 -64.42
C TRP A 41 -10.89 -45.14 -62.93
N MET A 42 -10.91 -46.37 -62.39
CA MET A 42 -11.08 -46.61 -60.96
C MET A 42 -9.92 -46.06 -60.13
N GLU A 43 -8.67 -46.17 -60.60
CA GLU A 43 -7.52 -45.53 -59.95
C GLU A 43 -7.62 -44.00 -59.99
N GLY A 44 -8.06 -43.42 -61.10
CA GLY A 44 -8.35 -41.99 -61.22
C GLY A 44 -9.44 -41.52 -60.25
N GLU A 45 -10.53 -42.29 -60.11
CA GLU A 45 -11.63 -41.98 -59.19
C GLU A 45 -11.23 -42.18 -57.71
N LEU A 46 -10.43 -43.21 -57.39
CA LEU A 46 -9.86 -43.42 -56.07
C LEU A 46 -8.85 -42.32 -55.69
N ALA A 47 -8.03 -41.87 -56.63
CA ALA A 47 -7.15 -40.72 -56.45
C ALA A 47 -7.96 -39.42 -56.27
N ALA A 48 -9.00 -39.19 -57.08
CA ALA A 48 -9.89 -38.03 -56.94
C ALA A 48 -10.68 -38.05 -55.62
N ARG A 49 -11.05 -39.23 -55.11
CA ARG A 49 -11.67 -39.39 -53.78
C ARG A 49 -10.68 -39.15 -52.65
N ARG A 50 -9.41 -39.57 -52.79
CA ARG A 50 -8.33 -39.25 -51.82
C ARG A 50 -8.00 -37.77 -51.77
N PHE A 51 -8.12 -37.05 -52.89
CA PHE A 51 -8.02 -35.59 -52.96
C PHE A 51 -9.39 -34.89 -52.92
N SER A 52 -10.41 -35.54 -52.39
CA SER A 52 -11.71 -34.91 -52.20
C SER A 52 -11.55 -33.75 -51.22
N ALA A 53 -12.08 -32.57 -51.58
CA ALA A 53 -12.13 -31.40 -50.70
C ALA A 53 -12.69 -31.73 -49.31
N HIS A 54 -13.50 -32.78 -49.17
CA HIS A 54 -14.02 -33.25 -47.90
C HIS A 54 -12.93 -33.85 -46.98
N ALA A 55 -12.01 -34.65 -47.54
CA ALA A 55 -10.88 -35.20 -46.77
C ALA A 55 -9.98 -34.07 -46.26
N ILE A 56 -9.68 -33.09 -47.11
CA ILE A 56 -8.89 -31.90 -46.75
C ILE A 56 -9.60 -31.09 -45.64
N LEU A 57 -10.91 -30.88 -45.74
CA LEU A 57 -11.66 -30.16 -44.69
C LEU A 57 -11.69 -30.92 -43.36
N ASN A 58 -11.78 -32.25 -43.38
CA ASN A 58 -11.76 -33.07 -42.16
C ASN A 58 -10.37 -33.01 -41.49
N GLU A 59 -9.29 -33.06 -42.27
CA GLU A 59 -7.92 -32.90 -41.75
C GLU A 59 -7.69 -31.49 -41.17
N LEU A 60 -8.34 -30.45 -41.70
CA LEU A 60 -8.23 -29.08 -41.18
C LEU A 60 -9.13 -28.78 -39.99
N HIS A 61 -10.18 -29.57 -39.78
CA HIS A 61 -11.10 -29.35 -38.68
C HIS A 61 -10.38 -29.45 -37.33
N VAL A 62 -9.54 -30.47 -37.14
CA VAL A 62 -8.84 -30.69 -35.87
C VAL A 62 -7.89 -29.54 -35.52
N PRO A 63 -6.96 -29.09 -36.40
CA PRO A 63 -6.11 -27.92 -36.14
C PRO A 63 -6.88 -26.63 -35.92
N VAL A 64 -7.96 -26.38 -36.68
CA VAL A 64 -8.77 -25.16 -36.54
C VAL A 64 -9.49 -25.12 -35.20
N THR A 65 -10.04 -26.26 -34.75
CA THR A 65 -10.63 -26.39 -33.42
C THR A 65 -9.58 -26.17 -32.33
N ALA A 66 -8.41 -26.82 -32.45
CA ALA A 66 -7.32 -26.64 -31.49
C ALA A 66 -6.82 -25.18 -31.40
N ILE A 67 -6.79 -24.45 -32.53
CA ILE A 67 -6.51 -23.02 -32.58
C ILE A 67 -7.57 -22.21 -31.81
N GLY A 68 -8.85 -22.52 -32.05
CA GLY A 68 -9.97 -21.88 -31.36
C GLY A 68 -9.93 -22.10 -29.86
N ASP A 69 -9.59 -23.32 -29.43
CA ASP A 69 -9.45 -23.68 -28.03
C ASP A 69 -8.28 -22.95 -27.38
N ALA A 70 -7.12 -22.86 -28.06
CA ALA A 70 -5.95 -22.14 -27.55
C ALA A 70 -6.21 -20.63 -27.38
N ILE A 71 -6.90 -19.98 -28.33
CA ILE A 71 -7.32 -18.57 -28.20
C ILE A 71 -8.27 -18.40 -27.01
N SER A 72 -9.26 -19.30 -26.90
CA SER A 72 -10.24 -19.24 -25.82
C SER A 72 -9.57 -19.42 -24.45
N GLN A 73 -8.61 -20.34 -24.35
CA GLN A 73 -7.80 -20.54 -23.15
C GLN A 73 -7.02 -19.28 -22.76
N LEU A 74 -6.38 -18.59 -23.72
CA LEU A 74 -5.66 -17.33 -23.45
C LEU A 74 -6.60 -16.22 -22.97
N HIS A 75 -7.79 -16.07 -23.56
CA HIS A 75 -8.78 -15.11 -23.07
C HIS A 75 -9.23 -15.42 -21.64
N THR A 76 -9.46 -16.71 -21.33
CA THR A 76 -9.81 -17.13 -19.97
C THR A 76 -8.68 -16.82 -18.99
N GLN A 77 -7.42 -17.06 -19.36
CA GLN A 77 -6.27 -16.74 -18.51
C GLN A 77 -6.11 -15.24 -18.26
N ILE A 78 -6.28 -14.39 -19.29
CA ILE A 78 -6.24 -12.93 -19.13
C ILE A 78 -7.33 -12.47 -18.16
N ARG A 79 -8.57 -12.96 -18.34
CA ARG A 79 -9.68 -12.64 -17.46
C ARG A 79 -9.41 -13.08 -16.02
N GLN A 80 -8.90 -14.31 -15.84
CA GLN A 80 -8.57 -14.83 -14.53
C GLN A 80 -7.51 -13.97 -13.83
N ALA A 81 -6.45 -13.56 -14.54
CA ALA A 81 -5.41 -12.70 -13.98
C ALA A 81 -5.97 -11.33 -13.54
N ASP A 82 -6.86 -10.74 -14.33
CA ASP A 82 -7.52 -9.47 -13.97
C ASP A 82 -8.50 -9.65 -12.78
N GLU A 83 -9.26 -10.74 -12.74
CA GLU A 83 -10.17 -11.08 -11.62
C GLU A 83 -9.40 -11.36 -10.32
N ASP A 84 -8.26 -12.05 -10.40
CA ASP A 84 -7.39 -12.34 -9.25
C ASP A 84 -6.82 -11.02 -8.69
N ALA A 85 -6.31 -10.13 -9.55
CA ALA A 85 -5.84 -8.81 -9.13
C ALA A 85 -6.95 -7.97 -8.47
N GLN A 86 -8.18 -8.02 -8.99
CA GLN A 86 -9.32 -7.35 -8.37
C GLN A 86 -9.69 -7.97 -7.01
N ARG A 87 -9.68 -9.30 -6.91
CA ARG A 87 -9.96 -10.02 -5.67
C ARG A 87 -8.94 -9.68 -4.59
N GLU A 88 -7.67 -9.61 -4.96
CA GLU A 88 -6.57 -9.24 -4.06
C GLU A 88 -6.72 -7.81 -3.54
N ARG A 89 -7.04 -6.84 -4.42
CA ARG A 89 -7.43 -5.48 -3.98
C ARG A 89 -8.53 -5.51 -2.93
N GLN A 90 -9.62 -6.24 -3.22
CA GLN A 90 -10.78 -6.32 -2.31
C GLN A 90 -10.44 -7.01 -0.99
N GLN A 91 -9.62 -8.06 -1.02
CA GLN A 91 -9.16 -8.77 0.17
C GLN A 91 -8.35 -7.85 1.08
N HIS A 92 -7.59 -6.94 0.50
CA HIS A 92 -6.88 -5.89 1.21
C HIS A 92 -7.73 -4.62 1.41
N GLY A 93 -9.04 -4.64 1.18
CA GLY A 93 -9.93 -3.49 1.40
C GLY A 93 -9.60 -2.27 0.54
N ALA A 94 -8.90 -2.45 -0.58
CA ALA A 94 -8.72 -1.42 -1.59
C ALA A 94 -10.04 -1.19 -2.34
N SER A 95 -10.42 0.07 -2.49
CA SER A 95 -11.53 0.51 -3.31
C SER A 95 -11.10 0.73 -4.76
N ASP A 96 -12.08 0.90 -5.65
CA ASP A 96 -11.82 1.32 -7.03
C ASP A 96 -11.21 2.74 -7.04
N PRO A 97 -10.05 2.96 -7.69
CA PRO A 97 -9.41 4.28 -7.79
C PRO A 97 -10.32 5.36 -8.38
N SER A 98 -11.29 4.98 -9.22
CA SER A 98 -12.22 5.93 -9.84
C SER A 98 -13.17 6.61 -8.85
N ALA A 99 -13.23 6.15 -7.60
CA ALA A 99 -14.03 6.76 -6.55
C ALA A 99 -13.45 8.08 -6.03
N ALA A 100 -12.15 8.33 -6.20
CA ALA A 100 -11.49 9.54 -5.73
C ALA A 100 -11.25 10.53 -6.88
N SER A 101 -11.60 11.80 -6.66
CA SER A 101 -11.32 12.85 -7.63
C SER A 101 -9.88 13.36 -7.46
N PRO A 102 -9.16 13.65 -8.55
CA PRO A 102 -7.87 14.35 -8.47
C PRO A 102 -7.97 15.73 -7.81
N ASP A 103 -9.14 16.36 -7.88
CA ASP A 103 -9.41 17.67 -7.26
C ASP A 103 -9.82 17.58 -5.78
N ASP A 104 -9.97 16.36 -5.24
CA ASP A 104 -10.26 16.17 -3.82
C ASP A 104 -9.19 16.84 -2.96
N THR A 105 -9.63 17.43 -1.85
CA THR A 105 -8.75 18.05 -0.88
C THR A 105 -8.50 17.09 0.28
N LEU A 106 -7.25 16.66 0.43
CA LEU A 106 -6.80 15.81 1.51
C LEU A 106 -6.49 16.64 2.74
N LEU A 107 -7.16 16.32 3.85
CA LEU A 107 -6.86 16.88 5.17
C LEU A 107 -5.89 15.93 5.88
N LEU A 108 -4.63 16.34 5.96
CA LEU A 108 -3.55 15.58 6.56
C LEU A 108 -3.18 16.19 7.91
N ASN A 109 -3.18 15.39 8.97
CA ASN A 109 -2.58 15.80 10.24
C ASN A 109 -1.12 15.33 10.23
N VAL A 110 -0.17 16.25 10.16
CA VAL A 110 1.22 16.00 9.82
C VAL A 110 2.06 16.42 11.03
N GLY A 111 2.20 15.49 11.97
CA GLY A 111 2.90 15.73 13.25
C GLY A 111 2.22 16.77 14.15
N GLY A 112 0.88 16.78 14.19
CA GLY A 112 0.09 17.73 14.97
C GLY A 112 -0.35 18.97 14.18
N HIS A 113 0.23 19.21 13.00
CA HIS A 113 -0.15 20.32 12.12
C HIS A 113 -1.20 19.87 11.11
N LEU A 114 -2.30 20.61 11.03
CA LEU A 114 -3.31 20.39 10.00
C LEU A 114 -2.81 20.97 8.66
N MET A 115 -2.83 20.13 7.63
CA MET A 115 -2.50 20.51 6.27
C MET A 115 -3.65 20.14 5.35
N SER A 116 -3.85 20.97 4.33
CA SER A 116 -4.81 20.76 3.26
C SER A 116 -4.04 20.73 1.94
N VAL A 117 -4.16 19.64 1.18
CA VAL A 117 -3.47 19.50 -0.12
C VAL A 117 -4.41 18.86 -1.13
N ARG A 118 -4.40 19.36 -2.38
CA ARG A 118 -5.15 18.70 -3.46
C ARG A 118 -4.51 17.36 -3.79
N ARG A 119 -5.32 16.33 -3.97
CA ARG A 119 -4.88 14.95 -4.24
C ARG A 119 -3.95 14.89 -5.45
N GLN A 120 -4.30 15.57 -6.55
CA GLN A 120 -3.46 15.61 -7.74
C GLN A 120 -2.03 16.10 -7.49
N HIS A 121 -1.79 17.00 -6.53
CA HIS A 121 -0.44 17.47 -6.22
C HIS A 121 0.43 16.41 -5.51
N VAL A 122 -0.19 15.35 -4.97
CA VAL A 122 0.50 14.27 -4.26
C VAL A 122 0.42 12.93 -5.01
N THR A 123 -0.32 12.87 -6.11
CA THR A 123 -0.52 11.65 -6.91
C THR A 123 -0.13 11.78 -8.38
N GLN A 124 -0.05 13.01 -8.92
CA GLN A 124 0.23 13.27 -10.33
C GLN A 124 1.46 14.17 -10.49
N GLY A 125 2.08 14.08 -11.66
CA GLY A 125 3.23 14.90 -12.03
C GLY A 125 4.55 14.14 -12.06
N GLU A 126 5.52 14.73 -12.76
CA GLU A 126 6.84 14.14 -12.96
C GLU A 126 7.53 13.90 -11.61
N GLY A 127 7.93 12.64 -11.38
CA GLY A 127 8.60 12.20 -10.16
C GLY A 127 7.69 11.77 -9.00
N VAL A 128 6.37 12.00 -9.10
CA VAL A 128 5.40 11.56 -8.08
C VAL A 128 4.64 10.33 -8.56
N GLU A 129 4.32 10.24 -9.84
CA GLU A 129 3.63 9.09 -10.43
C GLU A 129 4.42 7.79 -10.22
N GLY A 130 3.72 6.74 -9.79
CA GLY A 130 4.34 5.44 -9.49
C GLY A 130 5.13 5.39 -8.18
N THR A 131 5.08 6.42 -7.33
CA THR A 131 5.68 6.39 -5.99
C THR A 131 4.72 5.84 -4.93
N LEU A 132 5.26 5.45 -3.76
CA LEU A 132 4.46 5.06 -2.59
C LEU A 132 3.49 6.17 -2.16
N LEU A 133 3.91 7.43 -2.25
CA LEU A 133 3.06 8.59 -1.96
C LEU A 133 1.82 8.62 -2.86
N ALA A 134 2.02 8.45 -4.17
CA ALA A 134 0.94 8.44 -5.13
C ALA A 134 -0.01 7.25 -4.92
N ALA A 135 0.52 6.08 -4.56
CA ALA A 135 -0.31 4.91 -4.25
C ALA A 135 -1.16 5.14 -3.00
N LEU A 136 -0.56 5.57 -1.89
CA LEU A 136 -1.26 5.81 -0.62
C LEU A 136 -2.42 6.80 -0.76
N PHE A 137 -2.19 7.89 -1.50
CA PHE A 137 -3.17 8.96 -1.67
C PHE A 137 -3.96 8.89 -2.98
N GLY A 138 -3.79 7.83 -3.77
CA GLY A 138 -4.49 7.59 -5.03
C GLY A 138 -6.00 7.34 -4.88
N GLY A 139 -6.49 7.19 -3.63
CA GLY A 139 -7.91 6.98 -3.32
C GLY A 139 -8.28 5.50 -3.11
N CYS A 140 -7.50 4.57 -3.65
CA CYS A 140 -7.70 3.13 -3.45
C CYS A 140 -7.76 2.74 -1.97
N TRP A 141 -6.94 3.37 -1.12
CA TRP A 141 -6.74 2.95 0.26
C TRP A 141 -7.47 3.80 1.29
N GLU A 142 -8.32 4.73 0.86
CA GLU A 142 -8.87 5.78 1.74
C GLU A 142 -9.75 5.25 2.89
N GLY A 143 -10.44 4.14 2.67
CA GLY A 143 -11.19 3.45 3.72
C GLY A 143 -10.33 2.77 4.78
N ARG A 144 -9.03 2.57 4.50
CA ARG A 144 -8.06 1.91 5.38
C ARG A 144 -7.02 2.85 5.97
N LEU A 145 -6.97 4.10 5.56
CA LEU A 145 -6.07 5.07 6.18
C LEU A 145 -6.50 5.33 7.63
N VAL A 146 -5.52 5.44 8.52
CA VAL A 146 -5.76 5.80 9.92
C VAL A 146 -6.31 7.23 9.96
N LYS A 147 -7.55 7.37 10.44
CA LYS A 147 -8.20 8.67 10.62
C LYS A 147 -8.31 9.01 12.09
N ASP A 148 -8.12 10.28 12.42
CA ASP A 148 -8.42 10.78 13.76
C ASP A 148 -9.93 10.97 13.97
N ASP A 149 -10.33 11.37 15.18
CA ASP A 149 -11.74 11.59 15.55
C ASP A 149 -12.45 12.64 14.66
N SER A 150 -11.68 13.47 13.95
CA SER A 150 -12.18 14.48 13.02
C SER A 150 -12.15 14.00 11.57
N GLN A 151 -12.00 12.69 11.33
CA GLN A 151 -11.89 12.06 10.02
C GLN A 151 -10.69 12.51 9.18
N ARG A 152 -9.64 13.04 9.82
CA ARG A 152 -8.43 13.52 9.14
C ARG A 152 -7.42 12.39 9.05
N VAL A 153 -6.74 12.27 7.91
CA VAL A 153 -5.71 11.22 7.73
C VAL A 153 -4.50 11.59 8.58
N ALA A 154 -4.11 10.69 9.49
CA ALA A 154 -2.95 10.87 10.34
C ALA A 154 -1.67 10.57 9.54
N GLY A 155 -0.94 11.62 9.16
CA GLY A 155 0.39 11.56 8.57
C GLY A 155 1.49 12.03 9.54
N LYS A 156 2.75 11.86 9.17
CA LYS A 156 3.87 12.42 9.93
C LYS A 156 4.42 13.68 9.25
N ALA A 157 4.85 14.65 10.06
CA ALA A 157 5.59 15.85 9.68
C ALA A 157 6.75 15.61 8.70
N ALA A 158 6.45 15.77 7.40
CA ALA A 158 7.05 16.78 6.54
C ALA A 158 6.10 17.01 5.33
N SER A 159 6.04 18.24 4.81
CA SER A 159 5.09 18.76 3.81
C SER A 159 5.02 17.94 2.51
N VAL A 160 4.12 18.22 1.55
CA VAL A 160 4.22 17.61 0.20
C VAL A 160 4.46 18.68 -0.87
N GLY A 161 3.74 19.81 -0.82
CA GLY A 161 3.95 20.92 -1.75
C GLY A 161 5.22 21.74 -1.46
N HIS A 162 5.46 22.09 -0.19
CA HIS A 162 6.68 22.83 0.20
C HIS A 162 7.89 21.92 0.38
N LEU A 163 7.67 20.60 0.48
CA LEU A 163 8.69 19.57 0.71
C LEU A 163 9.46 19.25 -0.56
N LEU A 164 8.80 19.16 -1.71
CA LEU A 164 9.52 18.91 -2.96
C LEU A 164 10.54 20.02 -3.27
N ASP A 165 10.17 21.28 -3.01
CA ASP A 165 11.05 22.45 -3.23
C ASP A 165 12.06 22.73 -2.09
N GLU A 166 11.73 22.39 -0.84
CA GLU A 166 12.65 22.56 0.31
C GLU A 166 13.52 21.32 0.58
N VAL A 167 13.11 20.10 0.23
CA VAL A 167 13.93 18.88 0.44
C VAL A 167 15.06 18.77 -0.58
N ALA A 168 14.92 19.39 -1.75
CA ALA A 168 16.05 19.65 -2.62
C ALA A 168 17.10 20.59 -1.97
N LYS A 169 16.71 21.41 -0.98
CA LYS A 169 17.53 22.47 -0.36
C LYS A 169 17.94 22.19 1.09
N ARG A 170 17.20 21.36 1.83
CA ARG A 170 17.42 21.05 3.25
C ARG A 170 17.73 19.57 3.47
N ASP A 171 18.99 19.39 3.85
CA ASP A 171 19.59 18.39 4.71
C ASP A 171 19.24 16.91 4.47
N LYS A 172 20.29 16.12 4.24
CA LYS A 172 20.28 14.64 4.20
C LYS A 172 19.92 13.99 5.55
N GLY A 173 19.43 14.77 6.52
CA GLY A 173 19.26 14.40 7.92
C GLY A 173 17.87 13.84 8.25
N ARG A 174 17.29 14.32 9.36
CA ARG A 174 16.14 13.73 10.08
C ARG A 174 14.98 13.28 9.19
N HIS A 175 14.59 14.04 8.17
CA HIS A 175 13.41 13.72 7.35
C HIS A 175 13.73 12.86 6.12
N GLY A 176 15.01 12.65 5.80
CA GLY A 176 15.46 11.98 4.58
C GLY A 176 14.92 10.56 4.42
N PHE A 177 14.81 9.79 5.51
CA PHE A 177 14.21 8.45 5.50
C PHE A 177 12.77 8.48 4.98
N TRP A 178 11.93 9.35 5.55
CA TRP A 178 10.51 9.42 5.19
C TRP A 178 10.31 9.88 3.75
N VAL A 179 11.07 10.89 3.30
CA VAL A 179 10.96 11.34 1.91
C VAL A 179 11.41 10.25 0.96
N LYS A 180 12.56 9.60 1.24
CA LYS A 180 13.05 8.49 0.42
C LYS A 180 12.03 7.35 0.37
N LEU A 181 11.42 7.00 1.49
CA LEU A 181 10.39 5.97 1.57
C LEU A 181 9.16 6.34 0.73
N MET A 182 8.61 7.54 0.93
CA MET A 182 7.41 8.00 0.22
C MET A 182 7.64 8.19 -1.29
N MET A 183 8.85 8.57 -1.69
CA MET A 183 9.25 8.76 -3.10
C MET A 183 9.84 7.50 -3.73
N THR A 184 9.87 6.36 -3.02
CA THR A 184 10.38 5.12 -3.59
C THR A 184 9.47 4.71 -4.76
N PRO A 185 10.01 4.54 -5.98
CA PRO A 185 9.23 4.03 -7.11
C PRO A 185 8.76 2.62 -6.80
N LEU A 186 7.47 2.36 -7.00
CA LEU A 186 6.85 1.05 -6.84
C LEU A 186 7.13 0.14 -8.04
N ASP A 187 7.39 0.74 -9.21
CA ASP A 187 7.50 0.04 -10.48
C ASP A 187 8.71 0.56 -11.27
N LYS A 188 9.87 -0.08 -11.10
CA LYS A 188 11.11 0.37 -11.76
C LYS A 188 11.26 -0.18 -13.19
N ASP A 189 10.41 -1.13 -13.59
CA ASP A 189 10.66 -1.96 -14.78
C ASP A 189 9.67 -1.74 -15.94
N ALA A 190 8.60 -0.94 -15.75
CA ALA A 190 7.50 -0.87 -16.73
C ALA A 190 7.62 0.22 -17.81
N ALA A 191 8.62 1.12 -17.75
CA ALA A 191 8.62 2.33 -18.58
C ALA A 191 9.11 2.17 -20.03
N ASP A 192 9.80 1.08 -20.39
CA ASP A 192 10.37 0.97 -21.74
C ASP A 192 10.10 -0.40 -22.38
N SER A 193 9.06 -0.51 -23.20
CA SER A 193 9.12 -1.23 -24.48
C SER A 193 7.75 -1.35 -25.16
N SER A 194 7.58 -0.66 -26.29
CA SER A 194 7.36 -1.35 -27.57
C SER A 194 7.10 -0.39 -28.74
N ARG A 195 8.10 -0.28 -29.62
CA ARG A 195 7.87 0.03 -31.04
C ARG A 195 7.98 -1.28 -31.80
N ALA A 196 6.89 -1.70 -32.46
CA ALA A 196 6.82 -2.95 -33.19
C ALA A 196 7.01 -2.69 -34.69
N ASP A 197 8.08 -3.25 -35.26
CA ASP A 197 8.39 -3.18 -36.69
C ASP A 197 7.88 -4.40 -37.48
N GLY A 198 7.29 -4.09 -38.64
CA GLY A 198 7.45 -4.76 -39.94
C GLY A 198 7.11 -6.24 -40.11
N VAL A 199 6.00 -6.52 -40.82
CA VAL A 199 5.77 -7.83 -41.48
C VAL A 199 5.88 -7.65 -43.01
N PRO A 200 6.67 -8.46 -43.75
CA PRO A 200 6.76 -8.36 -45.19
C PRO A 200 5.75 -9.27 -45.93
N THR A 201 5.31 -8.76 -47.08
CA THR A 201 4.31 -9.35 -48.00
C THR A 201 5.02 -9.99 -49.19
N GLY A 202 4.62 -11.23 -49.56
CA GLY A 202 5.12 -11.94 -50.74
C GLY A 202 3.99 -12.56 -51.56
N SER A 203 4.09 -12.43 -52.89
CA SER A 203 3.10 -12.85 -53.90
C SER A 203 3.65 -13.98 -54.78
N LEU A 204 2.77 -14.87 -55.29
CA LEU A 204 3.08 -15.92 -56.27
C LEU A 204 1.81 -16.35 -57.04
N THR A 205 1.98 -16.71 -58.31
CA THR A 205 0.98 -16.84 -59.39
C THR A 205 0.79 -18.27 -59.95
N ASN A 206 -0.48 -18.55 -60.31
CA ASN A 206 -1.09 -19.33 -61.40
C ASN A 206 -1.02 -20.89 -61.51
N SER A 207 -2.19 -21.47 -61.23
CA SER A 207 -2.93 -22.63 -61.78
C SER A 207 -2.34 -24.05 -61.94
N ARG A 208 -2.75 -25.11 -61.20
CA ARG A 208 -2.73 -25.38 -59.74
C ARG A 208 -3.58 -24.53 -58.79
N THR A 209 -4.63 -23.91 -59.30
CA THR A 209 -5.18 -22.64 -58.77
C THR A 209 -5.99 -22.81 -57.50
N GLU A 210 -6.80 -23.86 -57.40
CA GLU A 210 -7.71 -24.03 -56.25
C GLU A 210 -7.00 -24.65 -55.05
N ALA A 211 -6.23 -25.71 -55.25
CA ALA A 211 -5.42 -26.31 -54.19
C ALA A 211 -4.34 -25.34 -53.69
N ALA A 212 -3.68 -24.59 -54.58
CA ALA A 212 -2.73 -23.55 -54.17
C ALA A 212 -3.44 -22.38 -53.47
N ALA A 213 -4.65 -21.98 -53.90
CA ALA A 213 -5.43 -20.97 -53.19
C ALA A 213 -5.84 -21.44 -51.79
N ALA A 214 -6.24 -22.71 -51.64
CA ALA A 214 -6.60 -23.29 -50.35
C ALA A 214 -5.38 -23.35 -49.41
N LEU A 215 -4.22 -23.80 -49.90
CA LEU A 215 -2.97 -23.80 -49.13
C LEU A 215 -2.54 -22.37 -48.74
N LYS A 216 -2.65 -21.41 -49.66
CA LYS A 216 -2.36 -19.99 -49.39
C LYS A 216 -3.33 -19.41 -48.36
N ALA A 217 -4.61 -19.78 -48.41
CA ALA A 217 -5.60 -19.38 -47.42
C ALA A 217 -5.29 -19.99 -46.04
N MET A 218 -4.90 -21.26 -46.00
CA MET A 218 -4.47 -21.92 -44.77
C MET A 218 -3.21 -21.29 -44.18
N GLU A 219 -2.21 -20.99 -45.01
CA GLU A 219 -1.01 -20.27 -44.62
C GLU A 219 -1.37 -18.90 -44.03
N ALA A 220 -2.29 -18.17 -44.66
CA ALA A 220 -2.79 -16.90 -44.16
C ALA A 220 -3.52 -17.04 -42.81
N ILE A 221 -4.31 -18.09 -42.62
CA ILE A 221 -4.98 -18.40 -41.35
C ILE A 221 -3.96 -18.71 -40.25
N VAL A 222 -2.96 -19.54 -40.54
CA VAL A 222 -1.89 -19.89 -39.58
C VAL A 222 -1.09 -18.65 -39.21
N LYS A 223 -0.74 -17.78 -40.18
CA LYS A 223 -0.09 -16.50 -39.91
C LYS A 223 -0.96 -15.57 -39.07
N ALA A 224 -2.26 -15.47 -39.37
CA ALA A 224 -3.20 -14.67 -38.60
C ALA A 224 -3.33 -15.19 -37.16
N PHE A 225 -3.40 -16.51 -36.98
CA PHE A 225 -3.41 -17.15 -35.67
C PHE A 225 -2.13 -16.86 -34.89
N ALA A 226 -0.95 -17.05 -35.49
CA ALA A 226 0.32 -16.77 -34.82
C ALA A 226 0.41 -15.30 -34.35
N LYS A 227 -0.05 -14.37 -35.19
CA LYS A 227 -0.14 -12.94 -34.84
C LYS A 227 -1.09 -12.69 -33.67
N GLU A 228 -2.27 -13.32 -33.69
CA GLU A 228 -3.28 -13.17 -32.64
C GLU A 228 -2.84 -13.79 -31.32
N LYS A 229 -2.24 -14.99 -31.35
CA LYS A 229 -1.63 -15.64 -30.21
C LYS A 229 -0.57 -14.74 -29.57
N ALA A 230 0.36 -14.18 -30.37
CA ALA A 230 1.38 -13.25 -29.87
C ALA A 230 0.79 -11.96 -29.28
N ARG A 231 -0.36 -11.49 -29.79
CA ARG A 231 -1.10 -10.37 -29.20
C ARG A 231 -1.67 -10.75 -27.83
N LEU A 232 -2.32 -11.89 -27.73
CA LEU A 232 -2.92 -12.38 -26.47
C LEU A 232 -1.87 -12.72 -25.41
N GLU A 233 -0.75 -13.34 -25.80
CA GLU A 233 0.37 -13.61 -24.87
C GLU A 233 1.00 -12.31 -24.33
N ARG A 234 1.03 -11.24 -25.13
CA ARG A 234 1.43 -9.91 -24.63
C ARG A 234 0.41 -9.35 -23.65
N GLN A 235 -0.89 -9.51 -23.92
CA GLN A 235 -1.94 -9.08 -22.98
C GLN A 235 -1.90 -9.86 -21.67
N LEU A 236 -1.66 -11.17 -21.74
CA LEU A 236 -1.51 -12.02 -20.55
C LEU A 236 -0.29 -11.61 -19.73
N ARG A 237 0.86 -11.38 -20.38
CA ARG A 237 2.05 -10.86 -19.69
C ARG A 237 1.77 -9.50 -19.03
N ALA A 238 1.12 -8.58 -19.73
CA ALA A 238 0.74 -7.29 -19.17
C ALA A 238 -0.24 -7.42 -17.99
N ALA A 239 -1.19 -8.35 -18.03
CA ALA A 239 -2.11 -8.63 -16.93
C ALA A 239 -1.37 -9.18 -15.70
N ASN A 240 -0.47 -10.15 -15.91
CA ASN A 240 0.36 -10.68 -14.83
C ASN A 240 1.28 -9.60 -14.23
N THR A 241 1.90 -8.76 -15.06
CA THR A 241 2.70 -7.62 -14.58
C THR A 241 1.86 -6.65 -13.74
N ARG A 242 0.62 -6.35 -14.15
CA ARG A 242 -0.29 -5.51 -13.35
C ARG A 242 -0.58 -6.12 -11.99
N ARG A 243 -0.80 -7.45 -11.93
CA ARG A 243 -1.01 -8.16 -10.67
C ARG A 243 0.25 -8.12 -9.81
N ASP A 244 1.41 -8.50 -10.33
CA ASP A 244 2.66 -8.50 -9.57
C ASP A 244 3.03 -7.09 -9.06
N ASN A 245 2.67 -6.04 -9.81
CA ASN A 245 2.85 -4.65 -9.38
C ASN A 245 1.85 -4.22 -8.32
N LEU A 246 0.61 -4.72 -8.37
CA LEU A 246 -0.36 -4.55 -7.30
C LEU A 246 0.13 -5.21 -6.00
N ASP A 247 0.70 -6.41 -6.07
CA ASP A 247 1.20 -7.11 -4.87
C ASP A 247 2.32 -6.29 -4.21
N LYS A 248 3.23 -5.72 -5.01
CA LYS A 248 4.26 -4.78 -4.54
C LYS A 248 3.65 -3.51 -3.95
N GLU A 249 2.63 -2.95 -4.58
CA GLU A 249 1.89 -1.79 -4.07
C GLU A 249 1.30 -2.12 -2.69
N ILE A 250 0.57 -3.22 -2.57
CA ILE A 250 -0.05 -3.72 -1.32
C ILE A 250 1.01 -3.85 -0.23
N GLN A 251 2.11 -4.55 -0.53
CA GLN A 251 3.20 -4.75 0.43
C GLN A 251 3.82 -3.42 0.89
N ALA A 252 3.94 -2.45 -0.01
CA ALA A 252 4.52 -1.15 0.29
C ALA A 252 3.58 -0.25 1.11
N VAL A 253 2.28 -0.28 0.84
CA VAL A 253 1.27 0.55 1.54
C VAL A 253 0.82 -0.07 2.86
N GLU A 254 0.82 -1.39 3.00
CA GLU A 254 0.26 -2.13 4.13
C GLU A 254 0.69 -1.59 5.51
N PRO A 255 1.97 -1.23 5.75
CA PRO A 255 2.41 -0.69 7.04
C PRO A 255 1.82 0.68 7.43
N PHE A 256 1.13 1.35 6.52
CA PHE A 256 0.43 2.62 6.71
C PHE A 256 -1.09 2.46 6.82
N LEU A 257 -1.60 1.26 6.56
CA LEU A 257 -3.03 0.96 6.58
C LEU A 257 -3.44 0.37 7.94
N LEU A 258 -4.71 0.57 8.28
CA LEU A 258 -5.37 -0.12 9.38
C LEU A 258 -5.31 -1.64 9.14
N PRO A 259 -4.91 -2.48 10.11
CA PRO A 259 -4.90 -3.93 10.00
C PRO A 259 -6.25 -4.49 9.54
N LEU A 260 -6.24 -5.59 8.77
CA LEU A 260 -7.48 -6.24 8.33
C LEU A 260 -8.26 -6.87 9.48
N SER A 261 -7.56 -7.30 10.54
CA SER A 261 -8.14 -8.00 11.69
C SER A 261 -8.69 -7.08 12.79
N GLY A 262 -8.59 -5.75 12.64
CA GLY A 262 -9.07 -4.80 13.66
C GLY A 262 -8.53 -3.39 13.52
N GLY A 263 -8.93 -2.50 14.42
CA GLY A 263 -8.45 -1.11 14.44
C GLY A 263 -7.03 -0.99 14.99
N ASP A 264 -6.19 -0.16 14.37
CA ASP A 264 -4.93 0.30 14.95
C ASP A 264 -5.19 1.63 15.67
N ALA A 265 -5.59 1.53 16.93
CA ALA A 265 -6.04 2.69 17.71
C ALA A 265 -4.94 3.76 17.80
N ILE A 266 -5.33 5.03 17.62
CA ILE A 266 -4.43 6.15 17.88
C ILE A 266 -4.24 6.27 19.39
N ARG A 267 -2.99 6.15 19.84
CA ARG A 267 -2.57 6.40 21.23
C ARG A 267 -1.91 7.76 21.30
N SER A 268 -2.28 8.54 22.31
CA SER A 268 -1.73 9.89 22.49
C SER A 268 -1.26 10.09 23.91
N VAL A 269 -0.20 10.87 24.06
CA VAL A 269 0.33 11.33 25.35
C VAL A 269 0.53 12.84 25.28
N GLU A 270 0.11 13.54 26.33
CA GLU A 270 0.37 14.98 26.46
C GLU A 270 1.75 15.18 27.10
N VAL A 271 2.61 15.95 26.45
CA VAL A 271 3.98 16.25 26.87
C VAL A 271 4.12 17.76 26.89
N CYS A 272 4.26 18.36 28.08
CA CYS A 272 4.35 19.80 28.28
C CYS A 272 3.26 20.60 27.54
N GLY A 273 2.01 20.13 27.58
CA GLY A 273 0.87 20.76 26.88
C GLY A 273 0.77 20.42 25.38
N GLN A 274 1.72 19.67 24.82
CA GLN A 274 1.72 19.25 23.42
C GLN A 274 1.31 17.77 23.30
N LEU A 275 0.30 17.49 22.49
CA LEU A 275 -0.15 16.13 22.24
C LEU A 275 0.78 15.43 21.25
N THR A 276 1.39 14.32 21.68
CA THR A 276 2.13 13.40 20.81
C THR A 276 1.28 12.16 20.56
N SER A 277 0.89 11.94 19.31
CA SER A 277 0.05 10.81 18.90
C SER A 277 0.84 9.80 18.07
N THR A 278 0.55 8.51 18.25
CA THR A 278 1.07 7.37 17.48
C THR A 278 0.03 6.28 17.34
N THR A 279 0.32 5.20 16.62
CA THR A 279 -0.62 4.07 16.49
C THR A 279 -0.24 2.93 17.45
N GLN A 280 -1.22 2.10 17.84
CA GLN A 280 -1.01 0.93 18.70
C GLN A 280 0.10 0.02 18.16
N SER A 281 0.14 -0.23 16.85
CA SER A 281 1.20 -1.07 16.26
C SER A 281 2.61 -0.48 16.42
N THR A 282 2.74 0.85 16.57
CA THR A 282 4.03 1.47 16.96
C THR A 282 4.34 1.21 18.43
N VAL A 283 3.33 1.25 19.30
CA VAL A 283 3.47 0.95 20.74
C VAL A 283 3.81 -0.53 20.95
N ASP A 284 3.22 -1.43 20.18
CA ASP A 284 3.55 -2.87 20.24
C ASP A 284 5.00 -3.13 19.82
N GLU A 285 5.51 -2.41 18.81
CA GLU A 285 6.92 -2.47 18.37
C GLU A 285 7.91 -1.96 19.45
N MET A 286 7.46 -1.10 20.36
CA MET A 286 8.26 -0.67 21.52
C MET A 286 8.50 -1.80 22.50
N GLY A 287 7.55 -2.75 22.62
CA GLY A 287 7.55 -3.79 23.63
C GLY A 287 7.30 -3.25 25.05
N ASP A 288 7.67 -4.03 26.06
CA ASP A 288 7.50 -3.65 27.47
C ASP A 288 8.63 -2.72 27.95
N ILE A 289 8.59 -1.47 27.47
CA ILE A 289 9.49 -0.41 27.91
C ILE A 289 8.70 0.75 28.54
N ALA A 290 9.40 1.60 29.29
CA ALA A 290 8.79 2.74 29.97
C ALA A 290 8.09 3.70 29.01
N LEU A 291 8.55 3.83 27.75
CA LEU A 291 7.87 4.66 26.74
C LEU A 291 6.49 4.12 26.36
N ALA A 292 6.37 2.82 26.07
CA ALA A 292 5.11 2.19 25.68
C ALA A 292 4.05 2.35 26.77
N ASN A 293 4.47 2.13 28.02
CA ASN A 293 3.64 2.31 29.21
C ASN A 293 3.07 3.74 29.35
N ARG A 294 3.74 4.77 28.80
CA ARG A 294 3.18 6.14 28.78
C ARG A 294 1.93 6.26 27.89
N PHE A 295 1.91 5.54 26.78
CA PHE A 295 0.80 5.56 25.83
C PHE A 295 -0.39 4.72 26.30
N ASP A 296 -0.15 3.62 27.01
CA ASP A 296 -1.21 2.71 27.46
C ASP A 296 -1.86 3.12 28.78
N LEU A 297 -1.07 3.55 29.77
CA LEU A 297 -1.55 3.75 31.14
C LEU A 297 -2.01 5.18 31.42
N TRP A 298 -1.45 6.18 30.73
CA TRP A 298 -1.51 7.59 31.18
C TRP A 298 -2.10 8.57 30.16
N SER A 299 -2.72 8.08 29.09
CA SER A 299 -3.22 8.90 27.98
C SER A 299 -4.30 9.93 28.35
N SER A 300 -4.84 9.92 29.57
CA SER A 300 -5.97 10.80 29.94
C SER A 300 -5.87 11.49 31.30
N SER A 301 -4.82 11.28 32.11
CA SER A 301 -4.77 11.85 33.47
C SER A 301 -3.44 12.45 33.92
N ARG A 302 -2.33 12.21 33.21
CA ARG A 302 -1.02 12.76 33.59
C ARG A 302 -0.20 13.17 32.39
N ALA A 303 -0.11 14.48 32.16
CA ALA A 303 0.84 15.04 31.24
C ALA A 303 2.29 14.74 31.69
N VAL A 304 3.18 14.56 30.73
CA VAL A 304 4.63 14.49 30.97
C VAL A 304 5.15 15.93 31.00
N GLU A 305 5.39 16.48 32.18
CA GLU A 305 5.70 17.92 32.36
C GLU A 305 7.20 18.26 32.31
N VAL A 306 8.09 17.26 32.35
CA VAL A 306 9.54 17.47 32.57
C VAL A 306 10.39 17.11 31.35
N VAL A 307 9.77 16.56 30.30
CA VAL A 307 10.48 16.08 29.11
C VAL A 307 10.12 16.96 27.93
N ASP A 308 11.11 17.36 27.15
CA ASP A 308 10.87 18.11 25.91
C ASP A 308 9.99 17.29 24.94
N PRO A 309 8.91 17.85 24.37
CA PRO A 309 8.06 17.17 23.39
C PRO A 309 8.83 16.61 22.19
N ASP A 310 9.90 17.28 21.71
CA ASP A 310 10.73 16.81 20.59
C ASP A 310 11.45 15.50 20.96
N HIS A 311 11.85 15.33 22.22
CA HIS A 311 12.48 14.09 22.69
C HIS A 311 11.51 12.91 22.55
N ILE A 312 10.27 13.04 23.07
CA ILE A 312 9.25 12.00 22.93
C ILE A 312 8.94 11.74 21.45
N GLY A 313 8.79 12.79 20.64
CA GLY A 313 8.51 12.67 19.21
C GLY A 313 9.58 11.90 18.43
N ARG A 314 10.87 12.11 18.76
CA ARG A 314 12.01 11.38 18.16
C ARG A 314 12.07 9.93 18.58
N MET A 315 11.86 9.67 19.87
CA MET A 315 11.79 8.31 20.41
C MET A 315 10.65 7.50 19.80
N VAL A 316 9.48 8.11 19.61
CA VAL A 316 8.38 7.50 18.85
C VAL A 316 8.76 7.28 17.38
N ASP A 317 9.47 8.22 16.74
CA ASP A 317 9.94 8.04 15.37
C ASP A 317 10.88 6.85 15.20
N TYR A 318 11.77 6.63 16.16
CA TYR A 318 12.70 5.50 16.15
C TYR A 318 11.93 4.18 15.99
N TYR A 319 10.87 3.96 16.78
CA TYR A 319 10.05 2.76 16.69
C TYR A 319 9.18 2.71 15.45
N ARG A 320 8.70 3.85 14.93
CA ARG A 320 8.02 3.87 13.61
C ARG A 320 8.96 3.40 12.50
N ARG A 321 10.18 3.92 12.47
CA ARG A 321 11.20 3.51 11.51
C ARG A 321 11.54 2.03 11.65
N LYS A 322 11.70 1.56 12.88
CA LYS A 322 11.93 0.13 13.19
C LYS A 322 10.81 -0.76 12.66
N ARG A 323 9.55 -0.40 12.93
CA ARG A 323 8.35 -1.09 12.42
C ARG A 323 8.33 -1.15 10.89
N LEU A 324 8.79 -0.09 10.24
CA LEU A 324 8.87 0.03 8.78
C LEU A 324 10.14 -0.57 8.16
N GLY A 325 10.95 -1.29 8.95
CA GLY A 325 12.16 -1.94 8.45
C GLY A 325 13.26 -0.97 8.01
N ALA A 326 13.30 0.23 8.59
CA ALA A 326 14.36 1.19 8.33
C ALA A 326 15.75 0.63 8.66
N SER A 327 16.78 1.10 7.96
CA SER A 327 18.15 0.69 8.26
C SER A 327 18.58 1.15 9.66
N PRO A 328 19.55 0.46 10.30
CA PRO A 328 20.09 0.91 11.59
C PRO A 328 20.60 2.35 11.57
N ALA A 329 21.16 2.81 10.44
CA ALA A 329 21.61 4.19 10.28
C ALA A 329 20.44 5.17 10.24
N ASP A 330 19.35 4.85 9.52
CA ASP A 330 18.14 5.68 9.47
C ASP A 330 17.44 5.76 10.82
N MET A 331 17.45 4.66 11.59
CA MET A 331 16.93 4.65 12.96
C MET A 331 17.80 5.49 13.90
N ALA A 332 19.13 5.31 13.86
CA ALA A 332 20.07 6.06 14.70
C ALA A 332 20.01 7.57 14.43
N ALA A 333 19.83 7.98 13.17
CA ALA A 333 19.76 9.38 12.78
C ALA A 333 18.66 10.18 13.50
N VAL A 334 17.56 9.55 13.92
CA VAL A 334 16.51 10.28 14.66
C VAL A 334 16.85 10.49 16.14
N LEU A 335 17.73 9.65 16.69
CA LEU A 335 18.23 9.76 18.05
C LEU A 335 19.38 10.78 18.17
N THR A 336 19.75 11.43 17.07
CA THR A 336 20.76 12.50 17.05
C THR A 336 20.10 13.87 17.04
N MET A 337 20.43 14.69 18.03
CA MET A 337 20.04 16.09 18.16
C MET A 337 20.92 16.99 17.30
N ALA A 338 20.46 18.22 17.02
CA ALA A 338 21.20 19.15 16.17
C ALA A 338 22.47 19.71 16.87
N SER A 339 22.48 19.73 18.21
CA SER A 339 23.58 20.25 19.02
C SER A 339 24.00 19.24 20.09
N GLU A 340 25.28 19.27 20.47
CA GLU A 340 25.79 18.45 21.58
C GLU A 340 25.13 18.83 22.92
N THR A 341 24.77 20.10 23.09
CA THR A 341 24.08 20.59 24.30
C THR A 341 22.69 20.00 24.46
N ASP A 342 22.00 19.73 23.35
CA ASP A 342 20.67 19.10 23.37
C ASP A 342 20.76 17.56 23.39
N GLN A 343 21.88 16.98 22.95
CA GLN A 343 22.08 15.54 22.91
C GLN A 343 22.11 14.93 24.32
N ALA A 344 22.87 15.50 25.25
CA ALA A 344 22.99 14.98 26.61
C ALA A 344 21.63 14.84 27.35
N PRO A 345 20.75 15.86 27.40
CA PRO A 345 19.43 15.70 28.01
C PRO A 345 18.54 14.75 27.21
N PHE A 346 18.67 14.67 25.88
CA PHE A 346 17.96 13.66 25.09
C PHE A 346 18.38 12.24 25.46
N ASP A 347 19.68 11.96 25.59
CA ASP A 347 20.21 10.64 25.94
C ASP A 347 19.73 10.17 27.31
N VAL A 348 19.70 11.07 28.30
CA VAL A 348 19.15 10.78 29.64
C VAL A 348 17.67 10.40 29.55
N ASN A 349 16.90 11.15 28.77
CA ASN A 349 15.48 10.84 28.56
C ASN A 349 15.31 9.51 27.80
N ALA A 350 16.06 9.27 26.74
CA ALA A 350 16.03 8.03 25.97
C ALA A 350 16.37 6.80 26.84
N ALA A 351 17.35 6.93 27.72
CA ALA A 351 17.69 5.91 28.71
C ALA A 351 16.57 5.70 29.73
N MET A 352 16.02 6.77 30.29
CA MET A 352 14.88 6.72 31.24
C MET A 352 13.67 6.01 30.63
N TYR A 353 13.46 6.15 29.32
CA TYR A 353 12.38 5.52 28.58
C TYR A 353 12.71 4.12 28.02
N GLY A 354 13.93 3.64 28.23
CA GLY A 354 14.35 2.26 27.89
C GLY A 354 14.80 2.05 26.44
N ILE A 355 15.15 3.10 25.71
CA ILE A 355 15.60 3.01 24.30
C ILE A 355 17.08 2.72 24.19
N ALA A 356 17.89 3.34 25.05
CA ALA A 356 19.32 3.10 25.12
C ALA A 356 19.66 2.21 26.32
N LYS A 357 20.45 1.15 26.08
CA LYS A 357 21.19 0.51 27.16
C LYS A 357 22.35 1.45 27.49
N THR A 358 22.25 2.16 28.60
CA THR A 358 23.37 2.91 29.14
C THR A 358 24.41 1.92 29.63
N ASP A 359 25.29 1.48 28.72
CA ASP A 359 26.58 0.90 29.12
C ASP A 359 27.51 2.00 29.65
N THR A 360 27.13 3.28 29.48
CA THR A 360 27.74 4.40 30.18
C THR A 360 27.31 4.34 31.65
N PRO A 361 28.19 3.97 32.59
CA PRO A 361 27.86 4.02 34.00
C PRO A 361 27.50 5.46 34.32
N THR A 362 26.22 5.71 34.63
CA THR A 362 25.79 6.96 35.24
C THR A 362 26.76 7.20 36.39
N PRO A 363 27.56 8.28 36.40
CA PRO A 363 28.34 8.61 37.57
C PRO A 363 27.30 8.82 38.65
N GLN A 364 27.16 7.83 39.55
CA GLN A 364 26.45 8.04 40.80
C GLN A 364 27.14 9.25 41.37
N ALA A 365 26.44 10.39 41.37
CA ALA A 365 26.87 11.55 42.11
C ALA A 365 27.16 11.01 43.50
N SER A 366 28.45 10.94 43.83
CA SER A 366 28.90 10.52 45.13
C SER A 366 28.34 11.56 46.07
N VAL A 367 27.17 11.24 46.63
CA VAL A 367 26.60 11.96 47.75
C VAL A 367 27.59 11.69 48.87
N ALA A 368 28.62 12.54 48.93
CA ALA A 368 29.54 12.57 50.04
C ALA A 368 28.67 12.72 51.28
N PRO A 369 28.76 11.80 52.25
CA PRO A 369 28.06 11.97 53.51
C PRO A 369 28.54 13.30 54.08
N ARG A 370 27.62 14.26 54.22
CA ARG A 370 27.84 15.47 55.00
C ARG A 370 27.92 15.07 56.47
N THR A 371 29.06 14.50 56.87
CA THR A 371 29.45 14.35 58.26
C THR A 371 30.08 15.66 58.67
N GLY A 372 29.28 16.54 59.26
CA GLY A 372 29.82 17.69 59.98
C GLY A 372 30.38 17.20 61.32
N THR A 373 31.70 17.04 61.43
CA THR A 373 32.38 17.02 62.74
C THR A 373 33.81 17.56 62.62
N LEU A 374 34.15 18.40 63.60
CA LEU A 374 35.35 19.21 63.84
C LEU A 374 36.71 18.47 63.80
N PRO A 375 37.84 19.21 63.65
CA PRO A 375 39.16 18.61 63.50
C PRO A 375 39.74 18.20 64.85
N SER A 376 40.24 16.97 64.94
CA SER A 376 41.24 16.60 65.93
C SER A 376 42.20 15.57 65.35
N SER A 377 43.47 15.91 65.51
CA SER A 377 44.70 15.18 65.18
C SER A 377 44.70 13.69 65.52
N GLY A 378 45.37 12.89 64.67
CA GLY A 378 45.77 11.53 65.03
C GLY A 378 46.52 10.82 63.90
N TRP A 379 47.83 10.76 64.03
CA TRP A 379 48.75 9.95 63.21
C TRP A 379 48.54 8.44 63.44
N GLY A 380 48.71 7.62 62.39
CA GLY A 380 49.11 6.21 62.56
C GLY A 380 48.60 5.20 61.52
N GLY A 381 49.51 4.74 60.65
CA GLY A 381 49.83 3.30 60.55
C GLY A 381 49.12 2.37 59.56
N TYR A 382 49.90 1.94 58.55
CA TYR A 382 50.08 0.57 58.00
C TYR A 382 48.98 -0.19 57.21
N LEU A 383 49.27 -0.35 55.91
CA LEU A 383 49.39 -1.56 55.06
C LEU A 383 48.47 -2.81 55.21
N SER A 384 47.94 -3.20 54.05
CA SER A 384 47.82 -4.54 53.43
C SER A 384 47.00 -5.65 54.09
N ALA A 385 46.04 -6.21 53.34
CA ALA A 385 46.17 -7.53 52.68
C ALA A 385 44.89 -7.94 51.93
N ALA A 386 45.10 -8.68 50.85
CA ALA A 386 44.09 -9.35 50.03
C ALA A 386 43.45 -10.56 50.71
N ALA A 387 42.25 -10.95 50.25
CA ALA A 387 41.81 -12.34 50.29
C ALA A 387 40.80 -12.62 49.17
N ALA A 388 41.05 -13.72 48.48
CA ALA A 388 40.23 -14.33 47.44
C ALA A 388 39.17 -15.28 48.02
N GLY A 389 38.19 -15.62 47.18
CA GLY A 389 37.18 -16.69 47.39
C GLY A 389 35.84 -16.21 46.86
N GLY A 390 35.21 -16.77 45.82
CA GLY A 390 35.10 -18.18 45.44
C GLY A 390 33.73 -18.68 45.88
N GLY A 391 32.83 -19.03 44.94
CA GLY A 391 31.58 -19.73 45.29
C GLY A 391 30.42 -19.54 44.31
N ASN A 392 30.26 -20.52 43.42
CA ASN A 392 29.03 -20.83 42.68
C ASN A 392 27.83 -21.05 43.61
N GLY A 393 26.63 -20.72 43.13
CA GLY A 393 25.37 -21.16 43.76
C GLY A 393 24.14 -20.77 42.96
N GLY A 394 23.72 -21.65 42.05
CA GLY A 394 22.44 -21.55 41.35
C GLY A 394 21.25 -21.83 42.28
N GLY A 395 20.11 -21.21 41.95
CA GLY A 395 18.87 -21.39 42.70
C GLY A 395 17.68 -20.78 41.95
N ALA A 396 17.23 -21.46 40.89
CA ALA A 396 15.98 -21.15 40.21
C ALA A 396 14.81 -21.52 41.13
N THR A 397 14.02 -20.52 41.55
CA THR A 397 12.77 -20.72 42.29
C THR A 397 11.58 -20.53 41.35
N VAL A 398 10.95 -21.65 41.00
CA VAL A 398 9.65 -21.72 40.34
C VAL A 398 8.58 -21.27 41.33
N ARG A 399 7.95 -20.11 41.10
CA ARG A 399 6.75 -19.69 41.82
C ARG A 399 5.51 -20.07 41.01
N GLN A 400 4.84 -21.11 41.48
CA GLN A 400 3.49 -21.51 41.09
C GLN A 400 2.52 -20.44 41.62
N ARG A 401 1.91 -19.66 40.71
CA ARG A 401 0.90 -18.65 41.06
C ARG A 401 -0.47 -19.31 41.10
N GLN A 402 -1.06 -19.26 42.28
CA GLN A 402 -2.39 -19.75 42.61
C GLN A 402 -3.43 -18.74 42.11
N GLU A 403 -4.39 -19.21 41.31
CA GLU A 403 -5.56 -18.45 40.88
C GLU A 403 -6.58 -18.43 42.02
N GLY A 404 -6.94 -17.22 42.45
CA GLY A 404 -7.95 -16.97 43.47
C GLY A 404 -8.92 -15.90 43.00
N SER A 405 -10.08 -16.37 42.53
CA SER A 405 -11.30 -15.60 42.28
C SER A 405 -11.83 -14.97 43.57
N SER A 406 -12.25 -13.70 43.51
CA SER A 406 -13.21 -12.97 44.39
C SER A 406 -12.89 -11.47 44.32
N SER A 407 -13.79 -10.50 44.38
CA SER A 407 -15.25 -10.43 44.44
C SER A 407 -15.62 -8.99 44.08
N SER A 408 -16.78 -8.81 43.49
CA SER A 408 -17.35 -7.51 43.13
C SER A 408 -17.71 -6.69 44.38
N GLN A 409 -16.85 -5.73 44.72
CA GLN A 409 -17.04 -4.79 45.83
C GLN A 409 -17.88 -3.58 45.37
N ARG A 410 -19.11 -3.50 45.90
CA ARG A 410 -20.02 -2.36 45.79
C ARG A 410 -19.34 -1.06 46.24
N GLN A 411 -19.37 -0.03 45.39
CA GLN A 411 -19.04 1.35 45.78
C GLN A 411 -20.29 2.06 46.35
N PRO A 412 -20.15 2.84 47.44
CA PRO A 412 -21.20 3.72 47.93
C PRO A 412 -21.25 5.03 47.13
N ALA A 413 -22.46 5.42 46.73
CA ALA A 413 -22.77 6.71 46.15
C ALA A 413 -22.73 7.81 47.23
N ASN A 414 -21.91 8.85 47.00
CA ASN A 414 -22.15 10.27 47.34
C ASN A 414 -20.82 11.00 47.61
N ARG A 415 -20.26 11.60 46.55
CA ARG A 415 -19.48 12.84 46.64
C ARG A 415 -19.69 13.63 45.35
N SER A 416 -20.46 14.71 45.46
CA SER A 416 -20.67 15.68 44.38
C SER A 416 -19.41 16.52 44.19
N THR A 417 -18.45 15.99 43.44
CA THR A 417 -17.48 16.81 42.70
C THR A 417 -18.18 17.34 41.46
N VAL A 418 -18.39 18.66 41.39
CA VAL A 418 -18.86 19.35 40.18
C VAL A 418 -17.80 19.14 39.11
N GLY A 419 -17.97 18.09 38.30
CA GLY A 419 -17.07 17.78 37.19
C GLY A 419 -17.24 18.80 36.08
N ARG A 420 -16.13 19.17 35.43
CA ARG A 420 -16.11 19.99 34.21
C ARG A 420 -17.11 19.42 33.21
N ARG A 421 -18.13 20.19 32.84
CA ARG A 421 -19.09 19.80 31.81
C ARG A 421 -18.59 20.30 30.47
N THR A 422 -18.11 19.38 29.64
CA THR A 422 -17.84 19.62 28.23
C THR A 422 -18.99 19.09 27.39
N GLY A 423 -19.27 19.73 26.25
CA GLY A 423 -20.33 19.33 25.35
C GLY A 423 -20.13 19.86 23.94
N THR A 424 -21.02 19.48 23.03
CA THR A 424 -21.04 19.94 21.63
C THR A 424 -22.39 20.62 21.38
N SER A 425 -22.38 21.86 20.91
CA SER A 425 -23.58 22.62 20.60
C SER A 425 -24.42 21.91 19.54
N PRO A 426 -25.71 21.62 19.80
CA PRO A 426 -26.57 20.86 18.87
C PRO A 426 -26.76 21.51 17.50
N SER A 427 -26.66 22.84 17.42
CA SER A 427 -27.01 23.60 16.21
C SER A 427 -25.81 23.90 15.30
N TYR A 428 -24.59 23.95 15.84
CA TYR A 428 -23.41 24.38 15.08
C TYR A 428 -22.17 23.49 15.28
N GLY A 429 -22.24 22.45 16.12
CA GLY A 429 -21.12 21.53 16.33
C GLY A 429 -19.95 22.11 17.11
N TYR A 430 -20.06 23.34 17.64
CA TYR A 430 -19.01 23.93 18.47
C TYR A 430 -18.86 23.18 19.79
N ARG A 431 -17.62 22.85 20.16
CA ARG A 431 -17.31 22.30 21.48
C ARG A 431 -17.34 23.43 22.50
N TYR A 432 -17.95 23.20 23.65
CA TYR A 432 -17.97 24.14 24.77
C TYR A 432 -17.53 23.46 26.06
N GLU A 433 -16.95 24.24 26.97
CA GLU A 433 -16.63 23.85 28.34
C GLU A 433 -17.32 24.84 29.29
N VAL A 434 -18.10 24.32 30.23
CA VAL A 434 -18.65 25.14 31.31
C VAL A 434 -17.55 25.33 32.35
N VAL A 435 -16.89 26.48 32.30
CA VAL A 435 -15.79 26.85 33.22
C VAL A 435 -16.32 27.04 34.64
N GLN A 436 -17.49 27.66 34.77
CA GLN A 436 -18.15 27.88 36.06
C GLN A 436 -19.66 27.95 35.85
N GLU A 437 -20.42 27.10 36.54
CA GLU A 437 -21.87 27.22 36.57
C GLU A 437 -22.25 28.48 37.38
N GLY A 438 -23.02 29.37 36.77
CA GLY A 438 -23.56 30.54 37.46
C GLY A 438 -24.62 30.12 38.48
N THR A 439 -24.60 30.73 39.67
CA THR A 439 -25.62 30.53 40.72
C THR A 439 -26.81 31.50 40.61
N GLY A 440 -26.89 32.24 39.50
CA GLY A 440 -27.93 33.24 39.26
C GLY A 440 -29.29 32.65 38.86
N ARG A 441 -30.28 33.53 38.69
CA ARG A 441 -31.58 33.14 38.09
C ARG A 441 -31.37 32.60 36.68
N VAL A 442 -32.23 31.66 36.27
CA VAL A 442 -32.24 31.13 34.90
C VAL A 442 -32.32 32.30 33.91
N PRO A 443 -31.40 32.40 32.92
CA PRO A 443 -31.45 33.43 31.91
C PRO A 443 -32.79 33.43 31.16
N THR A 444 -33.32 34.62 30.91
CA THR A 444 -34.52 34.87 30.12
C THR A 444 -34.14 35.52 28.79
N ASP A 445 -35.03 35.48 27.80
CA ASP A 445 -34.78 36.05 26.46
C ASP A 445 -34.47 37.56 26.47
N ASN A 446 -34.81 38.27 27.56
CA ASN A 446 -34.51 39.71 27.73
C ASN A 446 -33.16 39.98 28.41
N ASP A 447 -32.45 38.94 28.86
CA ASP A 447 -31.16 39.12 29.51
C ASP A 447 -30.06 39.36 28.47
N THR A 448 -29.21 40.35 28.73
CA THR A 448 -28.08 40.66 27.85
C THR A 448 -26.85 39.90 28.35
N VAL A 449 -26.23 39.13 27.47
CA VAL A 449 -24.95 38.47 27.72
C VAL A 449 -23.82 39.31 27.15
N GLU A 450 -22.80 39.57 27.96
CA GLU A 450 -21.53 40.11 27.51
C GLU A 450 -20.70 38.95 26.94
N ILE A 451 -20.16 39.13 25.74
CA ILE A 451 -19.38 38.10 25.05
C ILE A 451 -18.01 38.67 24.72
N ASP A 452 -16.98 38.08 25.30
CA ASP A 452 -15.59 38.35 24.92
C ASP A 452 -15.21 37.47 23.73
N TRP A 453 -14.90 38.11 22.60
CA TRP A 453 -14.41 37.44 21.40
C TRP A 453 -12.89 37.49 21.38
N ILE A 454 -12.26 36.35 21.62
CA ILE A 454 -10.81 36.19 21.45
C ILE A 454 -10.58 35.39 20.18
N TRP A 455 -10.10 36.06 19.14
CA TRP A 455 -9.60 35.41 17.92
C TRP A 455 -8.07 35.43 17.90
N TRP A 456 -7.49 34.45 17.22
CA TRP A 456 -6.07 34.41 16.91
C TRP A 456 -5.97 34.58 15.40
N ASN A 457 -5.45 35.73 14.96
CA ASN A 457 -5.01 35.86 13.57
C ASN A 457 -3.64 35.20 13.49
N ASP A 458 -3.55 34.07 12.80
CA ASP A 458 -2.25 33.58 12.41
C ASP A 458 -1.64 34.54 11.38
N ALA A 459 -0.31 34.63 11.34
CA ALA A 459 0.40 35.59 10.50
C ALA A 459 0.37 35.24 9.00
N PHE A 460 -0.60 34.44 8.55
CA PHE A 460 -0.70 33.92 7.18
C PHE A 460 -1.66 34.71 6.28
N ASP A 461 -2.50 35.59 6.83
CA ASP A 461 -3.22 36.59 6.04
C ASP A 461 -2.34 37.80 5.76
N GLY A 462 -1.51 37.67 4.71
CA GLY A 462 -0.64 38.74 4.21
C GLY A 462 -1.36 40.07 3.98
N GLN A 463 -0.61 41.16 4.17
CA GLN A 463 -1.06 42.54 3.96
C GLN A 463 -1.54 42.76 2.51
N GLU A 464 -2.66 43.47 2.35
CA GLU A 464 -3.39 43.81 1.12
C GLU A 464 -4.37 42.76 0.55
N LYS A 465 -5.60 42.73 1.09
CA LYS A 465 -6.79 42.44 0.29
C LYS A 465 -7.36 43.77 -0.21
N LYS A 466 -6.93 44.22 -1.39
CA LYS A 466 -7.63 45.30 -2.13
C LYS A 466 -8.99 44.77 -2.55
N LEU A 467 -10.04 45.34 -1.95
CA LEU A 467 -11.42 45.15 -2.37
C LEU A 467 -11.57 45.60 -3.83
N ARG A 468 -12.15 44.72 -4.66
CA ARG A 468 -12.81 45.09 -5.91
C ARG A 468 -14.25 44.62 -5.86
#